data_AF-A0A3B9I783-F1
#
_entry.id   AF-A0A3B9I783-F1
#
_cell.length_a   1.000
_cell.length_b   1.000
_cell.length_c   1.000
_cell.angle_alpha   90.00
_cell.angle_beta   90.00
_cell.angle_gamma   90.00
#
_symmetry.space_group_name_H-M   'P 1'
#
loop_
_entity.id
_entity.type
_entity.pdbx_description
1 polymer ?
#
loop_
_entity_poly.entity_id
_entity_poly.type
_entity_poly.pdbx_seq_one_letter_code
_entity_poly.pdbx_strand_id
1 'polypeptide(L)' 'MSELKTKQTDADVVEFINSFANTEQKRQDSFVLLKFIQDITGFEPKMW' A
#
# COMPACT_ATOMS: atom_id res chain seq x y z
N MET A 1 13.54 7.27 26.45
CA MET A 1 12.97 7.78 25.19
C MET A 1 12.43 6.58 24.46
N SER A 2 11.10 6.42 24.38
CA SER A 2 10.51 5.25 23.70
C SER A 2 10.37 5.59 22.23
N GLU A 3 11.26 5.08 21.40
CA GLU A 3 11.14 5.23 19.95
C GLU A 3 9.92 4.43 19.45
N LEU A 4 9.14 5.04 18.55
CA LEU A 4 8.05 4.36 17.85
C LEU A 4 8.63 3.20 17.03
N LYS A 5 8.10 1.99 17.24
CA LYS A 5 8.54 0.78 16.51
C LYS A 5 8.09 0.76 15.06
N THR A 6 6.97 1.43 14.76
CA THR A 6 6.45 1.61 13.41
C THR A 6 7.01 2.91 12.83
N LYS A 7 7.85 2.79 11.82
CA LYS A 7 8.41 3.94 11.10
C LYS A 7 7.69 3.99 9.75
N GLN A 8 7.01 5.10 9.45
CA GLN A 8 6.55 5.34 8.10
C GLN A 8 7.73 5.14 7.16
N THR A 9 7.58 4.14 6.29
CA THR A 9 8.61 3.81 5.32
C THR A 9 8.25 4.58 4.07
N ASP A 10 9.23 5.21 3.43
CA ASP A 10 9.07 5.87 2.12
C ASP A 10 8.81 4.86 0.98
N ALA A 11 8.47 3.62 1.32
CA ALA A 11 8.23 2.54 0.39
C ALA A 11 6.91 2.83 -0.34
N ASP A 12 7.02 2.93 -1.66
CA ASP A 12 5.88 3.18 -2.52
C ASP A 12 4.95 1.96 -2.52
N VAL A 13 3.67 2.18 -2.18
CA VAL A 13 2.69 1.09 -2.12
C VAL A 13 2.51 0.43 -3.49
N VAL A 14 2.68 1.22 -4.55
CA VAL A 14 2.67 0.76 -5.93
C VAL A 14 3.82 -0.19 -6.21
N GLU A 15 5.03 0.12 -5.72
CA GLU A 15 6.21 -0.72 -5.91
C GLU A 15 6.09 -2.04 -5.13
N PHE A 16 5.54 -1.98 -3.91
CA PHE A 16 5.21 -3.18 -3.13
C PHE A 16 4.22 -4.09 -3.87
N ILE A 17 3.13 -3.52 -4.39
CA ILE A 17 2.15 -4.28 -5.17
C ILE A 17 2.80 -4.90 -6.41
N ASN A 18 3.66 -4.16 -7.11
CA ASN A 18 4.36 -4.67 -8.30
C ASN A 18 5.37 -5.77 -7.97
N SER A 19 6.07 -5.68 -6.84
CA SER A 19 7.06 -6.67 -6.40
C SER A 19 6.42 -7.93 -5.83
N PHE A 20 5.27 -7.79 -5.14
CA PHE A 20 4.60 -8.89 -4.44
C PHE A 20 3.55 -9.60 -5.32
N ALA A 21 2.89 -8.88 -6.22
CA ALA A 21 1.90 -9.44 -7.13
C ALA A 21 2.57 -9.99 -8.40
N ASN A 22 3.07 -11.23 -8.30
CA ASN A 22 3.69 -11.96 -9.41
C ASN A 22 2.71 -12.31 -10.57
N THR A 23 1.41 -12.06 -10.39
CA THR A 23 0.36 -12.33 -11.39
C THR A 23 -0.40 -11.06 -11.70
N GLU A 24 -0.70 -10.86 -12.98
CA GLU A 24 -1.37 -9.65 -13.47
C GLU A 24 -2.74 -9.43 -12.81
N GLN A 25 -3.46 -10.53 -12.56
CA GLN A 25 -4.74 -10.54 -11.85
C GLN A 25 -4.61 -9.98 -10.43
N LYS A 26 -3.66 -10.50 -9.63
CA LYS A 26 -3.40 -10.00 -8.26
C LYS A 26 -3.00 -8.54 -8.24
N ARG A 27 -2.24 -8.11 -9.24
CA ARG A 27 -1.80 -6.73 -9.37
C ARG A 27 -3.01 -5.81 -9.58
N GLN A 28 -3.90 -6.18 -10.51
CA GLN A 28 -5.15 -5.46 -10.77
C GLN A 28 -6.08 -5.41 -9.55
N ASP A 29 -6.33 -6.56 -8.91
CA ASP A 29 -7.13 -6.63 -7.68
C ASP A 29 -6.56 -5.74 -6.56
N SER A 30 -5.24 -5.73 -6.39
CA SER A 30 -4.57 -4.90 -5.38
C SER A 30 -4.73 -3.41 -5.65
N PHE A 31 -4.65 -2.98 -6.91
CA PHE A 31 -4.91 -1.59 -7.29
C PHE A 31 -6.37 -1.19 -7.11
N VAL A 32 -7.31 -2.10 -7.40
CA VAL A 32 -8.75 -1.87 -7.17
C VAL A 32 -9.03 -1.72 -5.68
N LEU A 33 -8.50 -2.61 -4.84
CA LEU A 33 -8.59 -2.51 -3.38
C LEU A 33 -7.99 -1.21 -2.85
N LEU A 34 -6.82 -0.83 -3.35
CA LEU A 34 -6.15 0.40 -2.96
C LEU A 34 -6.98 1.64 -3.31
N LYS A 35 -7.53 1.70 -4.53
CA LYS A 35 -8.47 2.77 -4.91
C LYS A 35 -9.73 2.77 -4.07
N PHE A 36 -10.30 1.60 -3.80
CA PHE A 36 -11.53 1.46 -3.03
C PHE A 36 -11.35 1.94 -1.59
N ILE A 37 -10.25 1.54 -0.95
CA ILE A 37 -9.90 2.00 0.40
C ILE A 37 -9.61 3.49 0.40
N GLN A 38 -8.90 4.01 -0.62
CA GLN A 38 -8.62 5.44 -0.76
C GLN A 38 -9.91 6.25 -0.97
N ASP A 39 -10.87 5.76 -1.75
CA ASP A 39 -12.16 6.41 -1.98
C ASP A 39 -13.03 6.45 -0.72
N ILE A 40 -13.07 5.34 0.04
CA ILE A 40 -13.83 5.26 1.28
C ILE A 40 -13.21 6.11 2.39
N THR A 41 -11.88 6.03 2.54
CA THR A 41 -11.20 6.67 3.66
C THR A 41 -10.78 8.11 3.34
N GLY A 42 -10.62 8.46 2.07
CA GLY A 42 -10.07 9.74 1.62
C GLY A 42 -8.57 9.90 1.89
N PHE A 43 -7.90 8.85 2.38
CA PHE A 43 -6.48 8.92 2.75
C PHE A 43 -5.61 8.21 1.72
N GLU A 44 -4.45 8.81 1.45
CA GLU A 44 -3.46 8.22 0.58
C GLU A 44 -2.85 6.96 1.24
N PRO A 45 -2.70 5.87 0.48
CA PRO A 45 -2.10 4.64 0.99
C PRO A 45 -0.63 4.91 1.36
N LYS A 46 -0.28 4.65 2.62
CA LYS A 46 1.08 4.80 3.15
C LYS A 46 1.57 3.50 3.76
N MET A 47 2.84 3.18 3.54
CA MET A 47 3.52 2.03 4.17
C MET A 47 4.13 2.44 5.52
N TRP A 48 4.07 1.54 6.49
CA TRP A 48 4.49 1.72 7.90
C TRP A 48 5.32 0.54 8.38
#